data_AF-A0A4Y3WBP6-F1
#
_entry.id   AF-A0A4Y3WBP6-F1
#
_cell.length_a   1.000
_cell.length_b   1.000
_cell.length_c   1.000
_cell.angle_alpha   90.00
_cell.angle_beta   90.00
_cell.angle_gamma   90.00
#
_symmetry.space_group_name_H-M   'P 1'
#
loop_
_entity.id
_entity.type
_entity.pdbx_description
1 polymer ?
#
loop_
_entity_poly.entity_id
_entity_poly.type
_entity_poly.pdbx_seq_one_letter_code
_entity_poly.pdbx_strand_id
1 'polypeptide(L)'
;MKFKKNSKPNSRGVLLLISAFSASLMLGGCASRGIEPLARNLPATPAFAKTVSVPDPKAGESAIAVAARERAGRKRANTTILNFRKWYGGVREAYGNQR
;
A
#
# COMPACT_ATOMS: atom_id res chain seq x y z
N MET A 1 -0.14 -74.80 26.96
CA MET A 1 -0.70 -73.44 27.15
C MET A 1 0.43 -72.44 27.35
N LYS A 2 0.63 -71.49 26.42
CA LYS A 2 1.59 -70.36 26.58
C LYS A 2 0.77 -69.07 26.67
N PHE A 3 0.81 -68.40 27.82
CA PHE A 3 0.09 -67.14 28.04
C PHE A 3 0.88 -65.93 27.55
N LYS A 4 0.13 -65.07 26.86
CA LYS A 4 0.49 -63.89 26.08
C LYS A 4 0.92 -62.73 26.99
N LYS A 5 2.08 -62.11 26.73
CA LYS A 5 2.52 -60.88 27.42
C LYS A 5 1.67 -59.70 26.94
N ASN A 6 0.85 -59.12 27.82
CA ASN A 6 0.22 -57.82 27.62
C ASN A 6 1.07 -56.73 28.30
N SER A 7 1.76 -55.94 27.49
CA SER A 7 2.45 -54.71 27.89
C SER A 7 1.43 -53.60 28.13
N LYS A 8 1.31 -53.08 29.37
CA LYS A 8 0.49 -51.92 29.69
C LYS A 8 1.25 -50.64 29.31
N PRO A 9 0.67 -49.70 28.56
CA PRO A 9 1.34 -48.44 28.25
C PRO A 9 1.47 -47.58 29.52
N ASN A 10 2.69 -47.07 29.75
CA ASN A 10 3.01 -46.20 30.89
C ASN A 10 2.27 -44.86 30.76
N SER A 11 1.24 -44.68 31.59
CA SER A 11 0.38 -43.48 31.67
C SER A 11 1.15 -42.17 31.87
N ARG A 12 2.32 -42.23 32.49
CA ARG A 12 3.23 -41.09 32.69
C ARG A 12 3.83 -40.54 31.39
N GLY A 13 4.10 -41.40 30.41
CA GLY A 13 4.63 -40.98 29.11
C GLY A 13 3.58 -40.28 28.24
N VAL A 14 2.32 -40.75 28.34
CA VAL A 14 1.18 -40.16 27.61
C VAL A 14 0.87 -38.75 28.10
N LEU A 15 0.94 -38.50 29.42
CA LEU A 15 0.72 -37.18 30.01
C LEU A 15 1.79 -36.15 29.58
N LEU A 16 3.06 -36.57 29.49
CA LEU A 16 4.17 -35.70 29.05
C LEU A 16 4.07 -35.32 27.56
N LEU A 17 3.60 -36.24 26.71
CA LEU A 17 3.41 -35.96 25.29
C LEU A 17 2.24 -35.01 25.05
N ILE A 18 1.15 -35.14 25.80
CA ILE A 18 0.00 -34.24 25.72
C ILE A 18 0.37 -32.83 26.19
N SER A 19 1.14 -32.69 27.27
CA SER A 19 1.59 -31.38 27.75
C SER A 19 2.55 -30.70 26.78
N ALA A 20 3.48 -31.47 26.19
CA ALA A 20 4.41 -30.94 25.19
C ALA A 20 3.69 -30.48 23.91
N PHE A 21 2.71 -31.26 23.43
CA PHE A 21 1.94 -30.93 22.24
C PHE A 21 1.04 -29.71 22.47
N SER A 22 0.43 -29.59 23.65
CA SER A 22 -0.40 -28.43 24.03
C SER A 22 0.44 -27.15 24.17
N ALA A 23 1.66 -27.25 24.68
CA ALA A 23 2.58 -26.12 24.74
C ALA A 23 3.02 -25.65 23.34
N SER A 24 3.27 -26.57 22.40
CA SER A 24 3.60 -26.21 21.01
C SER A 24 2.46 -25.51 20.27
N LEU A 25 1.20 -25.88 20.55
CA LEU A 25 0.02 -25.22 19.96
C LEU A 25 -0.18 -23.80 20.51
N MET A 26 0.15 -23.55 21.77
CA MET A 26 0.04 -22.22 22.39
C MET A 26 1.08 -21.22 21.87
N LEU A 27 2.28 -21.66 21.48
CA LEU A 27 3.30 -20.78 20.88
C LEU A 27 3.12 -20.55 19.37
N GLY A 28 2.35 -21.40 18.68
CA GLY A 28 2.09 -21.27 17.23
C GLY A 28 1.16 -20.12 16.84
N GLY A 29 0.46 -19.50 17.80
CA GLY A 29 -0.53 -18.45 17.55
C GLY A 29 0.02 -17.01 17.48
N CYS A 30 1.29 -16.77 17.84
CA CYS A 30 1.84 -15.41 17.92
C CYS A 30 2.43 -14.85 16.61
N ALA A 31 2.54 -15.67 15.55
CA ALA A 31 3.20 -15.26 14.31
C ALA A 31 2.24 -14.95 13.14
N SER A 32 0.91 -14.97 13.35
CA SER A 32 -0.06 -14.79 12.25
C SER A 32 -0.57 -13.37 12.06
N ARG A 33 -0.01 -12.37 12.76
CA ARG A 33 -0.27 -10.97 12.41
C ARG A 33 0.51 -10.69 11.13
N GLY A 34 -0.08 -11.06 10.00
CA GLY A 34 0.31 -10.51 8.71
C GLY A 34 0.41 -9.00 8.87
N ILE A 35 1.47 -8.42 8.33
CA ILE A 35 1.70 -6.97 8.37
C ILE A 35 0.40 -6.33 7.88
N GLU A 36 -0.40 -5.77 8.79
CA GLU A 36 -1.56 -5.00 8.38
C GLU A 36 -0.98 -3.85 7.55
N PRO A 37 -1.38 -3.72 6.27
CA PRO A 37 -0.90 -2.61 5.47
C PRO A 37 -1.27 -1.35 6.22
N LEU A 38 -0.25 -0.57 6.60
CA LEU A 38 -0.44 0.67 7.33
C LEU A 38 -1.34 1.55 6.47
N ALA A 39 -2.63 1.62 6.82
CA ALA A 39 -3.64 2.30 6.04
C ALA A 39 -3.41 3.80 6.15
N ARG A 40 -2.50 4.32 5.31
CA ARG A 40 -2.20 5.74 5.23
C ARG A 40 -2.96 6.32 4.07
N ASN A 41 -3.90 7.21 4.40
CA ASN A 41 -4.64 7.95 3.40
C ASN A 41 -3.74 9.01 2.77
N LEU A 42 -3.60 8.98 1.46
CA LEU A 42 -3.00 10.09 0.72
C LEU A 42 -3.90 11.31 0.87
N PRO A 43 -3.33 12.52 1.07
CA PRO A 43 -4.13 13.73 1.02
C PRO A 43 -4.78 13.85 -0.35
N ALA A 44 -5.97 14.46 -0.37
CA ALA A 44 -6.68 14.73 -1.62
C ALA A 44 -5.80 15.52 -2.59
N THR A 45 -5.96 15.23 -3.89
CA THR A 45 -5.28 15.96 -4.95
C THR A 45 -5.56 17.45 -4.83
N PRO A 46 -4.55 18.33 -4.89
CA PRO A 46 -4.74 19.74 -4.66
C PRO A 46 -5.54 20.39 -5.81
N ALA A 47 -6.34 21.39 -5.48
CA ALA A 47 -7.25 22.04 -6.43
C ALA A 47 -6.56 22.67 -7.66
N PHE A 48 -5.26 23.00 -7.56
CA PHE A 48 -4.47 23.53 -8.67
C PHE A 48 -4.08 22.47 -9.71
N ALA A 49 -4.11 21.17 -9.35
CA ALA A 49 -3.66 20.06 -10.19
C ALA A 49 -4.73 19.60 -11.20
N LYS A 50 -5.65 20.50 -11.58
CA LYS A 50 -6.66 20.24 -12.61
C LYS A 50 -6.01 20.19 -13.99
N THR A 51 -6.54 19.33 -14.84
CA THR A 51 -6.15 19.22 -16.25
C THR A 51 -6.31 20.56 -16.94
N VAL A 52 -5.29 20.97 -17.69
CA VAL A 52 -5.36 22.16 -18.55
C VAL A 52 -5.95 21.74 -19.88
N SER A 53 -7.18 22.18 -20.16
CA SER A 53 -7.80 21.98 -21.47
C SER A 53 -7.44 23.14 -22.40
N VAL A 54 -6.99 22.80 -23.61
CA VAL A 54 -6.83 23.73 -24.72
C VAL A 54 -7.83 23.32 -25.81
N PRO A 55 -8.74 24.20 -26.24
CA PRO A 55 -9.68 23.87 -27.30
C PRO A 55 -8.98 23.60 -28.63
N ASP A 56 -9.54 22.66 -29.40
CA ASP A 56 -9.06 22.38 -30.74
C ASP A 56 -9.21 23.59 -31.69
N PRO A 57 -8.32 23.76 -32.68
CA PRO A 57 -8.44 24.80 -33.68
C PRO A 57 -9.72 24.66 -34.52
N LYS A 58 -10.36 25.78 -34.85
CA LYS A 58 -11.53 25.80 -35.73
C LYS A 58 -11.14 26.15 -37.16
N ALA A 59 -11.95 25.72 -38.14
CA ALA A 59 -11.76 26.11 -39.53
C ALA A 59 -11.85 27.64 -39.68
N GLY A 60 -10.90 28.23 -40.42
CA GLY A 60 -10.80 29.69 -40.60
C GLY A 60 -10.16 30.45 -39.43
N GLU A 61 -9.75 29.76 -38.35
CA GLU A 61 -9.05 30.39 -37.24
C GLU A 61 -7.61 30.80 -37.63
N SER A 62 -7.16 31.96 -37.14
CA SER A 62 -5.78 32.42 -37.37
C SER A 62 -4.76 31.47 -36.74
N ALA A 63 -3.78 31.02 -37.52
CA ALA A 63 -2.69 30.16 -37.04
C ALA A 63 -1.90 30.82 -35.89
N ILE A 64 -1.76 32.16 -35.91
CA ILE A 64 -1.07 32.91 -34.84
C ILE A 64 -1.87 32.84 -33.54
N ALA A 65 -3.19 32.99 -33.63
CA ALA A 65 -4.07 32.92 -32.45
C ALA A 65 -4.05 31.51 -31.83
N VAL A 66 -4.12 30.47 -32.67
CA VAL A 66 -3.99 29.06 -32.24
C VAL A 66 -2.65 28.84 -31.54
N ALA A 67 -1.54 29.24 -32.17
CA ALA A 67 -0.20 29.07 -31.61
C ALA A 67 -0.02 29.78 -30.26
N ALA A 68 -0.58 30.99 -30.11
CA ALA A 68 -0.55 31.73 -28.84
C ALA A 68 -1.34 31.01 -27.74
N ARG A 69 -2.54 30.51 -28.04
CA ARG A 69 -3.39 29.75 -27.11
C ARG A 69 -2.69 28.46 -26.65
N GLU A 70 -2.15 27.71 -27.59
CA GLU A 70 -1.38 26.49 -27.37
C GLU A 70 -0.15 26.74 -26.48
N ARG A 71 0.59 27.82 -26.75
CA ARG A 71 1.74 28.22 -25.92
C ARG A 71 1.32 28.56 -24.49
N ALA A 72 0.22 29.28 -24.32
CA ALA A 72 -0.31 29.62 -23.01
C ALA A 72 -0.75 28.36 -22.24
N GLY A 73 -1.42 27.42 -22.92
CA GLY A 73 -1.80 26.12 -22.37
C GLY A 73 -0.61 25.31 -21.87
N ARG A 74 0.43 25.16 -22.71
CA ARG A 74 1.68 24.49 -22.32
C ARG A 74 2.37 25.14 -21.13
N LYS A 75 2.46 26.49 -21.12
CA LYS A 75 3.05 27.22 -19.99
C LYS A 75 2.30 26.90 -18.69
N ARG A 76 0.96 26.94 -18.71
CA ARG A 76 0.12 26.63 -17.55
C ARG A 76 0.28 25.18 -17.11
N ALA A 77 0.27 24.23 -18.04
CA ALA A 77 0.47 22.81 -17.74
C ALA A 77 1.81 22.55 -17.07
N ASN A 78 2.90 23.13 -17.59
CA ASN A 78 4.23 23.02 -17.00
C ASN A 78 4.28 23.59 -15.57
N THR A 79 3.66 24.74 -15.33
CA THR A 79 3.54 25.31 -13.98
C THR A 79 2.78 24.36 -13.04
N THR A 80 1.67 23.77 -13.49
CA THR A 80 0.91 22.79 -12.71
C THR A 80 1.76 21.58 -12.35
N ILE A 81 2.53 21.03 -13.30
CA ILE A 81 3.42 19.88 -13.08
C ILE A 81 4.49 20.20 -12.03
N LEU A 82 5.13 21.37 -12.12
CA LEU A 82 6.16 21.78 -11.17
C LEU A 82 5.60 21.94 -9.74
N ASN A 83 4.43 22.58 -9.62
CA ASN A 83 3.77 22.74 -8.33
C ASN A 83 3.31 21.40 -7.75
N PHE A 84 2.82 20.49 -8.60
CA PHE A 84 2.42 19.16 -8.18
C PHE A 84 3.63 18.36 -7.68
N ARG A 85 4.77 18.43 -8.38
CA ARG A 85 6.03 17.80 -7.94
C ARG A 85 6.44 18.29 -6.55
N LYS A 86 6.40 19.60 -6.31
CA LYS A 86 6.73 20.18 -5.00
C LYS A 86 5.77 19.70 -3.91
N TRP A 87 4.46 19.72 -4.19
CA TRP A 87 3.44 19.23 -3.26
C TRP A 87 3.65 17.75 -2.92
N TYR A 88 3.78 16.89 -3.93
CA TYR A 88 3.96 15.45 -3.72
C TYR A 88 5.28 15.13 -3.00
N GLY A 89 6.33 15.91 -3.26
CA GLY A 89 7.58 15.84 -2.50
C GLY A 89 7.34 16.01 -0.99
N GLY A 90 6.60 17.06 -0.60
CA GLY A 90 6.25 17.29 0.81
C GLY A 90 5.35 16.20 1.41
N VAL A 91 4.39 15.67 0.64
CA VAL A 91 3.57 14.51 1.07
C VAL A 91 4.47 13.30 1.35
N ARG A 92 5.38 12.98 0.43
CA ARG A 92 6.30 11.85 0.57
C ARG A 92 7.24 11.99 1.76
N GLU A 93 7.78 13.19 2.01
CA GLU A 93 8.63 13.48 3.17
C GLU A 93 7.87 13.32 4.49
N ALA A 94 6.64 13.86 4.56
CA ALA A 94 5.79 13.70 5.74
C ALA A 94 5.49 12.22 6.04
N TYR A 95 5.28 11.41 5.01
CA TYR A 95 5.13 9.96 5.15
C TYR A 95 6.40 9.30 5.72
N GLY A 96 7.59 9.70 5.28
CA GLY A 96 8.86 9.15 5.79
C GLY A 96 9.14 9.47 7.25
N ASN A 97 8.65 10.63 7.72
CA ASN A 97 8.92 11.15 9.07
C ASN A 97 7.89 10.70 10.13
N GLN A 98 6.75 10.14 9.74
CA GLN A 98 5.76 9.54 10.65
C GLN A 98 6.18 8.14 11.14
N ARG A 99 7.43 7.96 11.56
CA ARG A 99 7.91 6.75 12.26
C ARG A 99 7.64 6.88 13.76
#